data_AF-W6U4F4-F1
#
_entry.id   AF-W6U4F4-F1
#
_cell.length_a   1.000
_cell.length_b   1.000
_cell.length_c   1.000
_cell.angle_alpha   90.00
_cell.angle_beta   90.00
_cell.angle_gamma   90.00
#
_symmetry.space_group_name_H-M   'P 1'
#
loop_
_entity.id
_entity.type
_entity.pdbx_description
1 polymer ?
#
loop_
_entity_poly.entity_id
_entity_poly.type
_entity_poly.pdbx_seq_one_letter_code
_entity_poly.pdbx_strand_id
1 'polypeptide(L)'
;MVLAALLLAYLAIVPTFVIMCVVLIFLDIHILPQIYISILDPVMSYTARQMGKRSMSAASLNRESEEQAKDASTGDYVDGNLIERDVTLCEGRIQMSNDFMIEEKGFKLQHPMYLLKSGVEAIIEDDVTKRFSSAELRVWNLLGRNQNYYFHNTSCKKTLTALWFLGFIIRYVFLLPSRLAVCFFGVGLTWTCGVVKNLFPRSVLGKWLTGPGYQRCMRLNLCPYAAIIRFHNPENRPKPNTICVANHTTPVDFAVLASDNTYAVIGQRQGGFFGLVENILSSAVPTIWFDRGEVFDRSAVTDRMKEHVATPGALPILIFPEGTCINNTSVMKFKKGCFEVGAVIHPVAIKYDPKYADCFWNSSQDGLFKYLVKLMTSWAIVVDVWYLPPETARPGEDGISFSSRVKRKIAECGGLVDMEWDGELKRNKPKPTLRLAQQKIFSGFIGADEGEKA
;
A
#
# COMPACT_ATOMS: atom_id res chain seq x y z
N MET A 1 1.42 -49.13 -7.03
CA MET A 1 -0.02 -48.76 -6.94
C MET A 1 -0.27 -47.63 -5.94
N VAL A 2 0.17 -47.74 -4.67
CA VAL A 2 -0.05 -46.69 -3.64
C VAL A 2 0.54 -45.32 -4.03
N LEU A 3 1.79 -45.26 -4.52
CA LEU A 3 2.41 -44.00 -4.93
C LEU A 3 1.71 -43.33 -6.12
N ALA A 4 1.22 -44.13 -7.07
CA ALA A 4 0.45 -43.63 -8.22
C ALA A 4 -0.91 -43.07 -7.78
N ALA A 5 -1.59 -43.74 -6.84
CA ALA A 5 -2.84 -43.25 -6.27
C ALA A 5 -2.65 -41.94 -5.48
N LEU A 6 -1.56 -41.82 -4.71
CA LEU A 6 -1.21 -40.58 -4.00
C LEU A 6 -0.89 -39.43 -4.96
N LEU A 7 -0.15 -39.71 -6.05
CA LEU A 7 0.14 -38.71 -7.07
C LEU A 7 -1.14 -38.24 -7.79
N LEU A 8 -2.03 -39.17 -8.17
CA LEU A 8 -3.31 -38.84 -8.78
C LEU A 8 -4.19 -38.00 -7.84
N ALA A 9 -4.26 -38.38 -6.56
CA ALA A 9 -4.99 -37.61 -5.55
C ALA A 9 -4.43 -36.19 -5.40
N TYR A 10 -3.11 -36.03 -5.38
CA TYR A 10 -2.46 -34.72 -5.33
C TYR A 10 -2.73 -33.89 -6.60
N LEU A 11 -2.64 -34.50 -7.78
CA LEU A 11 -2.92 -33.81 -9.05
C LEU A 11 -4.40 -33.40 -9.16
N ALA A 12 -5.32 -34.14 -8.54
CA ALA A 12 -6.74 -33.79 -8.49
C ALA A 12 -7.05 -32.57 -7.60
N ILE A 13 -6.16 -32.18 -6.68
CA ILE A 13 -6.36 -31.01 -5.80
C ILE A 13 -6.50 -29.74 -6.63
N VAL A 14 -5.63 -29.55 -7.63
CA VAL A 14 -5.56 -28.33 -8.44
C VAL A 14 -6.87 -28.05 -9.20
N PRO A 15 -7.37 -28.95 -10.07
CA PRO A 15 -8.62 -28.71 -10.79
C PRO A 15 -9.82 -28.62 -9.83
N THR A 16 -9.85 -29.41 -8.76
CA THR A 16 -10.92 -29.33 -7.75
C THR A 16 -10.94 -27.96 -7.08
N PHE A 17 -9.77 -27.42 -6.72
CA PHE A 17 -9.65 -26.10 -6.13
C PHE A 17 -10.12 -24.99 -7.08
N VAL A 18 -9.72 -25.05 -8.36
CA VAL A 18 -10.16 -24.08 -9.38
C VAL A 18 -11.69 -24.11 -9.53
N ILE A 19 -12.27 -25.31 -9.71
CA ILE A 19 -13.73 -25.47 -9.85
C ILE A 19 -14.44 -24.94 -8.61
N MET A 20 -13.96 -25.29 -7.41
CA MET A 20 -14.53 -24.83 -6.15
C MET A 20 -14.49 -23.29 -6.06
N CYS A 21 -13.36 -22.64 -6.38
CA CYS A 21 -13.26 -21.18 -6.39
C CYS A 21 -14.26 -20.56 -7.37
N VAL A 22 -14.38 -21.10 -8.59
CA VAL A 22 -15.33 -20.61 -9.60
C VAL A 22 -16.76 -20.74 -9.09
N VAL A 23 -17.15 -21.92 -8.60
CA VAL A 23 -18.51 -22.17 -8.11
C VAL A 23 -18.84 -21.24 -6.94
N LEU A 24 -17.98 -21.15 -5.93
CA LEU A 24 -18.22 -20.32 -4.74
C LEU A 24 -18.32 -18.83 -5.10
N ILE A 25 -17.43 -18.31 -5.95
CA ILE A 25 -17.47 -16.89 -6.36
C ILE A 25 -18.72 -16.57 -7.18
N PHE A 26 -19.13 -17.45 -8.10
CA PHE A 26 -20.30 -17.18 -8.93
C PHE A 26 -21.62 -17.33 -8.16
N LEU A 27 -21.65 -18.19 -7.14
CA LEU A 27 -22.74 -18.30 -6.17
C LEU A 27 -22.69 -17.24 -5.04
N ASP A 28 -21.66 -16.39 -5.02
CA ASP A 28 -21.45 -15.35 -4.00
C ASP A 28 -21.30 -15.90 -2.57
N ILE A 29 -20.69 -17.08 -2.44
CA ILE A 29 -20.44 -17.76 -1.17
C ILE A 29 -18.99 -17.52 -0.72
N HIS A 30 -18.83 -16.77 0.38
CA HIS A 30 -17.52 -16.33 0.89
C HIS A 30 -16.99 -17.19 2.05
N ILE A 31 -17.23 -18.50 2.03
CA ILE A 31 -16.91 -19.38 3.17
C ILE A 31 -15.42 -19.79 3.23
N LEU A 32 -14.79 -19.99 2.08
CA LEU A 32 -13.44 -20.55 2.00
C LEU A 32 -12.38 -19.64 2.66
N PRO A 33 -12.36 -18.31 2.42
CA PRO A 33 -11.39 -17.44 3.09
C PRO A 33 -11.61 -17.39 4.61
N GLN A 34 -12.86 -17.48 5.08
CA GLN A 34 -13.20 -17.47 6.50
C GLN A 34 -12.73 -18.74 7.22
N ILE A 35 -12.94 -19.91 6.61
CA ILE A 35 -12.39 -21.17 7.13
C ILE A 35 -10.87 -21.08 7.16
N TYR A 36 -10.25 -20.62 6.07
CA TYR A 36 -8.80 -20.52 5.98
C TYR A 36 -8.20 -19.62 7.07
N ILE A 37 -8.79 -18.44 7.30
CA ILE A 37 -8.28 -17.52 8.34
C ILE A 37 -8.52 -18.04 9.75
N SER A 38 -9.63 -18.75 9.99
CA SER A 38 -9.92 -19.35 11.31
C SER A 38 -8.90 -20.42 11.71
N ILE A 39 -8.31 -21.11 10.73
CA ILE A 39 -7.23 -22.09 10.96
C ILE A 39 -5.89 -21.39 11.12
N LEU A 40 -5.64 -20.33 10.33
CA LEU A 40 -4.36 -19.65 10.29
C LEU A 40 -4.13 -18.72 11.49
N ASP A 41 -5.14 -17.95 11.90
CA ASP A 41 -5.00 -16.92 12.95
C ASP A 41 -4.50 -17.48 14.30
N PRO A 42 -4.94 -18.65 14.80
CA PRO A 42 -4.37 -19.24 16.02
C PRO A 42 -2.86 -19.53 15.91
N VAL A 43 -2.39 -20.01 14.75
CA VAL A 43 -0.97 -20.28 14.51
C VAL A 43 -0.18 -18.97 14.47
N MET A 44 -0.69 -17.97 13.75
CA MET A 44 -0.04 -16.66 13.64
C MET A 44 -0.06 -15.89 14.96
N SER A 45 -1.13 -16.02 15.75
CA SER A 45 -1.23 -15.46 17.10
C SER A 45 -0.27 -16.14 18.06
N TYR A 46 -0.07 -17.45 17.95
CA TYR A 46 0.95 -18.16 18.73
C TYR A 46 2.35 -17.66 18.40
N THR A 47 2.71 -17.55 17.12
CA THR A 47 4.03 -17.04 16.71
C THR A 47 4.22 -15.59 17.15
N ALA A 48 3.18 -14.76 17.01
CA ALA A 48 3.15 -13.39 17.50
C ALA A 48 3.40 -13.30 19.00
N ARG A 49 2.74 -14.11 19.83
CA ARG A 49 2.94 -14.11 21.29
C ARG A 49 4.35 -14.51 21.69
N GLN A 50 4.92 -15.52 21.03
CA GLN A 50 6.29 -15.96 21.35
C GLN A 50 7.32 -14.87 21.02
N MET A 51 7.07 -14.08 19.97
CA MET A 51 7.89 -12.91 19.63
C MET A 51 7.59 -11.69 20.52
N GLY A 52 6.31 -11.48 20.84
CA GLY A 52 5.78 -10.36 21.60
C GLY A 52 6.18 -10.36 23.07
N LYS A 53 6.40 -11.54 23.69
CA LYS A 53 6.97 -11.64 25.04
C LYS A 53 8.30 -10.90 25.19
N ARG A 54 9.07 -10.73 24.11
CA ARG A 54 10.29 -9.93 24.11
C ARG A 54 10.09 -8.50 23.62
N SER A 55 9.15 -8.25 22.68
CA SER A 55 8.78 -6.87 22.32
C SER A 55 8.21 -6.10 23.52
N MET A 56 7.40 -6.74 24.36
CA MET A 56 6.96 -6.18 25.65
C MET A 56 8.07 -6.10 26.69
N SER A 57 9.07 -7.00 26.68
CA SER A 57 10.25 -6.91 27.57
C SER A 57 11.22 -5.80 27.17
N ALA A 58 11.33 -5.48 25.87
CA ALA A 58 12.05 -4.33 25.36
C ALA A 58 11.26 -3.03 25.55
N ALA A 59 9.94 -3.08 25.36
CA ALA A 59 9.05 -1.95 25.63
C ALA A 59 8.86 -1.67 27.13
N SER A 60 9.00 -2.67 28.02
CA SER A 60 8.98 -2.49 29.47
C SER A 60 10.27 -1.85 29.97
N LEU A 61 11.41 -2.15 29.34
CA LEU A 61 12.67 -1.42 29.56
C LEU A 61 12.55 0.05 29.10
N ASN A 62 11.72 0.33 28.10
CA ASN A 62 11.44 1.70 27.63
C ASN A 62 10.24 2.37 28.33
N ARG A 63 9.45 1.65 29.14
CA ARG A 63 8.30 2.19 29.87
C ARG A 63 8.64 2.66 31.28
N GLU A 64 9.85 2.41 31.75
CA GLU A 64 10.36 3.10 32.95
C GLU A 64 10.66 4.59 32.69
N SER A 65 10.62 5.05 31.42
CA SER A 65 10.85 6.45 31.07
C SER A 65 9.62 7.28 30.73
N GLU A 66 8.47 6.72 30.31
CA GLU A 66 7.31 7.55 29.92
C GLU A 66 5.96 6.86 30.20
N GLU A 67 5.22 7.40 31.17
CA GLU A 67 3.82 7.10 31.41
C GLU A 67 2.90 8.07 30.64
N GLN A 68 1.74 7.53 30.25
CA GLN A 68 0.54 8.18 29.71
C GLN A 68 0.46 8.44 28.19
N ALA A 69 0.00 7.43 27.45
CA ALA A 69 -1.04 7.64 26.44
C ALA A 69 -1.87 6.35 26.26
N LYS A 70 -3.18 6.47 26.53
CA LYS A 70 -4.20 5.46 26.22
C LYS A 70 -4.56 5.58 24.74
N ASP A 71 -4.28 4.56 23.94
CA ASP A 71 -5.29 3.86 23.14
C ASP A 71 -4.67 2.64 22.46
N ALA A 72 -5.32 1.49 22.61
CA ALA A 72 -4.84 0.19 22.17
C ALA A 72 -5.49 -0.20 20.85
N SER A 73 -4.82 0.08 19.72
CA SER A 73 -5.05 -0.64 18.44
C SER A 73 -3.91 -0.53 17.41
N THR A 74 -2.87 0.30 17.63
CA THR A 74 -1.80 0.58 16.66
C THR A 74 -0.50 -0.22 16.87
N GLY A 75 -0.60 -1.44 17.40
CA GLY A 75 0.53 -2.14 18.02
C GLY A 75 1.57 -2.83 17.14
N ASP A 76 1.41 -2.90 15.80
CA ASP A 76 2.20 -3.83 14.96
C ASP A 76 3.41 -3.23 14.25
N TYR A 77 3.50 -1.90 14.13
CA TYR A 77 4.61 -1.21 13.48
C TYR A 77 5.52 -0.49 14.49
N VAL A 78 6.82 -0.41 14.18
CA VAL A 78 7.79 0.40 14.93
C VAL A 78 7.76 1.79 14.32
N ASP A 79 6.89 2.67 14.82
CA ASP A 79 6.83 4.04 14.34
C ASP A 79 6.52 4.98 15.50
N GLY A 80 7.58 5.34 16.21
CA GLY A 80 7.64 6.50 17.08
C GLY A 80 9.02 7.12 16.85
N ASN A 81 9.09 8.44 16.75
CA ASN A 81 10.37 9.13 16.69
C ASN A 81 11.04 8.92 18.05
N LEU A 82 12.18 8.23 18.09
CA LEU A 82 12.98 8.07 19.32
C LEU A 82 13.74 9.36 19.65
N ILE A 83 14.00 10.20 18.64
CA ILE A 83 14.82 11.40 18.77
C ILE A 83 14.01 12.63 18.32
N GLU A 84 13.89 13.61 19.20
CA GLU A 84 13.44 14.96 18.83
C GLU A 84 14.60 15.71 18.16
N ARG A 85 14.42 16.12 16.90
CA ARG A 85 15.45 16.77 16.10
C ARG A 85 15.40 18.29 16.25
N ASP A 86 16.57 18.86 16.48
CA ASP A 86 16.80 20.31 16.50
C ASP A 86 16.35 21.01 15.20
N VAL A 87 16.61 20.36 14.05
CA VAL A 87 16.24 20.84 12.73
C VAL A 87 15.58 19.71 11.94
N THR A 88 14.31 19.88 11.61
CA THR A 88 13.55 18.96 10.77
C THR A 88 13.27 19.59 9.41
N LEU A 89 13.60 18.85 8.35
CA LEU A 89 13.25 19.26 6.99
C LEU A 89 11.80 18.87 6.71
N CYS A 90 11.03 19.82 6.19
CA CYS A 90 9.69 19.61 5.68
C CYS A 90 9.64 20.02 4.21
N GLU A 91 8.57 19.67 3.50
CA GLU A 91 8.47 20.06 2.09
C GLU A 91 8.30 21.58 1.96
N GLY A 92 9.37 22.25 1.53
CA GLY A 92 9.37 23.70 1.29
C GLY A 92 9.59 24.57 2.53
N ARG A 93 9.80 23.98 3.71
CA ARG A 93 10.11 24.72 4.96
C ARG A 93 11.10 23.95 5.83
N ILE A 94 11.75 24.66 6.75
CA ILE A 94 12.58 24.07 7.80
C ILE A 94 11.88 24.35 9.12
N GLN A 95 11.64 23.30 9.89
CA GLN A 95 11.11 23.40 11.24
C GLN A 95 12.28 23.26 12.23
N MET A 96 12.32 24.16 13.21
CA MET A 96 13.32 24.12 14.28
C MET A 96 12.62 23.76 15.59
N SER A 97 13.31 23.02 16.46
CA SER A 97 12.82 22.76 17.82
C SER A 97 12.70 24.07 18.61
N ASN A 98 11.77 24.11 19.56
CA ASN A 98 11.60 25.28 20.45
C ASN A 98 12.83 25.52 21.34
N ASP A 99 13.56 24.45 21.66
CA ASP A 99 14.78 24.50 22.47
C ASP A 99 16.01 24.84 21.64
N PHE A 100 15.85 24.99 20.32
CA PHE A 100 16.94 25.28 19.41
C PHE A 100 17.36 26.76 19.50
N MET A 101 18.41 27.02 20.25
CA MET A 101 19.06 28.33 20.32
C MET A 101 20.36 28.32 19.52
N ILE A 102 20.52 29.32 18.63
CA ILE A 102 21.80 29.60 17.99
C ILE A 102 22.68 30.29 19.04
N GLU A 103 23.59 29.53 19.68
CA GLU A 103 24.66 30.13 20.49
C GLU A 103 25.55 31.06 19.66
N GLU A 104 26.26 31.97 20.35
CA GLU A 104 27.21 32.97 19.80
C GLU A 104 27.94 32.52 18.53
N LYS A 105 27.97 33.41 17.53
CA LYS A 105 28.61 33.18 16.24
C LYS A 105 30.11 32.97 16.42
N GLY A 106 30.65 32.00 15.67
CA GLY A 106 32.07 31.68 15.68
C GLY A 106 32.29 30.18 15.77
N PHE A 107 33.34 29.70 15.11
CA PHE A 107 33.66 28.28 15.13
C PHE A 107 34.05 27.81 16.55
N LYS A 108 33.25 26.92 17.14
CA LYS A 108 33.61 26.22 18.38
C LYS A 108 34.01 24.77 18.07
N LEU A 109 34.92 24.22 18.87
CA LEU A 109 35.41 22.84 18.70
C LEU A 109 34.31 21.77 18.79
N GLN A 110 33.17 22.10 19.42
CA GLN A 110 32.00 21.21 19.52
C GLN A 110 31.14 21.14 18.23
N HIS A 111 31.29 22.07 17.28
CA HIS A 111 30.44 22.14 16.08
C HIS A 111 30.54 20.89 15.20
N PRO A 112 31.72 20.30 14.93
CA PRO A 112 31.82 19.03 14.22
C PRO A 112 31.05 17.88 14.89
N MET A 113 31.06 17.83 16.23
CA MET A 113 30.32 16.82 16.99
C MET A 113 28.80 17.01 16.86
N TYR A 114 28.32 18.25 16.88
CA TYR A 114 26.92 18.57 16.63
C TYR A 114 26.47 18.19 15.21
N LEU A 115 27.29 18.48 14.19
CA LEU A 115 27.00 18.07 12.81
C LEU A 115 27.01 16.55 12.64
N LEU A 116 27.91 15.85 13.33
CA LEU A 116 27.92 14.39 13.36
C LEU A 116 26.66 13.84 14.04
N LYS A 117 26.28 14.37 15.22
CA LYS A 117 25.01 14.07 15.90
C LYS A 117 23.84 14.25 14.94
N SER A 118 23.70 15.43 14.34
CA SER A 118 22.62 15.76 13.40
C SER A 118 22.56 14.80 12.20
N GLY A 119 23.72 14.42 11.67
CA GLY A 119 23.82 13.46 10.57
C GLY A 119 23.41 12.05 10.98
N VAL A 120 23.82 11.60 12.17
CA VAL A 120 23.43 10.30 12.73
C VAL A 120 21.94 10.27 13.05
N GLU A 121 21.40 11.32 13.66
CA GLU A 121 19.96 11.48 13.94
C GLU A 121 19.13 11.43 12.66
N ALA A 122 19.57 12.09 11.58
CA ALA A 122 18.88 12.04 10.29
C ALA A 122 18.90 10.64 9.63
N ILE A 123 19.88 9.79 9.96
CA ILE A 123 19.95 8.40 9.49
C ILE A 123 19.08 7.49 10.36
N ILE A 124 19.10 7.68 11.68
CA ILE A 124 18.29 6.88 12.62
C ILE A 124 16.80 7.19 12.44
N GLU A 125 16.44 8.48 12.35
CA GLU A 125 15.07 8.97 12.18
C GLU A 125 14.75 9.32 10.72
N ASP A 126 14.94 8.33 9.84
CA ASP A 126 14.54 8.47 8.44
C ASP A 126 13.03 8.24 8.26
N ASP A 127 12.25 9.29 8.46
CA ASP A 127 10.79 9.21 8.41
C ASP A 127 10.19 8.94 7.02
N VAL A 128 10.99 9.19 5.97
CA VAL A 128 10.50 9.21 4.59
C VAL A 128 10.95 7.97 3.84
N THR A 129 12.25 7.67 3.81
CA THR A 129 12.72 6.56 2.95
C THR A 129 12.33 5.20 3.51
N LYS A 130 12.14 5.08 4.84
CA LYS A 130 11.58 3.88 5.49
C LYS A 130 10.19 3.52 4.97
N ARG A 131 9.46 4.46 4.37
CA ARG A 131 8.13 4.21 3.77
C ARG A 131 8.20 3.55 2.38
N PHE A 132 9.39 3.54 1.77
CA PHE A 132 9.65 2.90 0.47
C PHE A 132 10.34 1.54 0.60
N SER A 133 10.51 1.02 1.81
CA SER A 133 10.95 -0.34 2.13
C SER A 133 9.81 -1.14 2.79
N SER A 134 9.93 -2.47 2.81
CA SER A 134 9.00 -3.32 3.56
C SER A 134 8.97 -2.88 5.02
N ALA A 135 7.77 -2.68 5.55
CA ALA A 135 7.61 -2.21 6.91
C ALA A 135 8.16 -3.25 7.91
N GLU A 136 8.89 -2.77 8.90
CA GLU A 136 9.39 -3.62 9.98
C GLU A 136 8.22 -4.02 10.90
N LEU A 137 8.00 -5.33 10.98
CA LEU A 137 6.86 -5.89 11.72
C LEU A 137 7.29 -6.25 13.13
N ARG A 138 6.50 -5.89 14.15
CA ARG A 138 6.71 -6.41 15.51
C ARG A 138 6.39 -7.90 15.63
N VAL A 139 5.66 -8.44 14.67
CA VAL A 139 5.19 -9.83 14.61
C VAL A 139 5.82 -10.58 13.44
N TRP A 140 6.10 -11.87 13.63
CA TRP A 140 6.54 -12.73 12.52
C TRP A 140 5.39 -13.38 11.80
N ASN A 141 5.36 -13.16 10.49
CA ASN A 141 4.42 -13.79 9.59
C ASN A 141 4.90 -15.15 9.03
N LEU A 142 5.92 -15.79 9.62
CA LEU A 142 6.51 -17.04 9.14
C LEU A 142 7.01 -16.97 7.67
N LEU A 143 7.27 -15.77 7.15
CA LEU A 143 7.90 -15.58 5.85
C LEU A 143 9.40 -15.35 6.05
N GLY A 144 10.22 -16.06 5.29
CA GLY A 144 11.69 -15.95 5.38
C GLY A 144 12.27 -14.71 4.70
N ARG A 145 11.43 -13.92 4.00
CA ARG A 145 11.84 -12.78 3.16
C ARG A 145 11.64 -11.41 3.81
N ASN A 146 10.89 -11.33 4.91
CA ASN A 146 10.68 -10.10 5.68
C ASN A 146 11.44 -10.23 6.99
N GLN A 147 12.72 -10.60 6.89
CA GLN A 147 13.50 -11.05 8.04
C GLN A 147 13.54 -9.99 9.13
N ASN A 148 13.23 -10.44 10.34
CA ASN A 148 13.55 -9.71 11.55
C ASN A 148 14.70 -10.47 12.21
N TYR A 149 15.86 -9.83 12.39
CA TYR A 149 17.03 -10.46 13.01
C TYR A 149 16.73 -11.07 14.40
N TYR A 150 15.66 -10.62 15.05
CA TYR A 150 15.14 -11.08 16.34
C TYR A 150 14.80 -12.59 16.41
N PHE A 151 14.57 -13.29 15.28
CA PHE A 151 14.25 -14.74 15.30
C PHE A 151 15.37 -15.63 15.82
N HIS A 152 16.62 -15.21 15.67
CA HIS A 152 17.76 -16.06 15.97
C HIS A 152 18.01 -16.22 17.47
N ASN A 153 17.43 -15.35 18.30
CA ASN A 153 17.76 -15.21 19.71
C ASN A 153 16.59 -15.53 20.67
N THR A 154 15.60 -16.33 20.23
CA THR A 154 14.42 -16.71 21.02
C THR A 154 14.49 -18.16 21.51
N SER A 155 14.11 -18.43 22.76
CA SER A 155 14.14 -19.77 23.37
C SER A 155 13.30 -20.82 22.61
N CYS A 156 12.27 -20.38 21.87
CA CYS A 156 11.40 -21.23 21.06
C CYS A 156 11.87 -21.41 19.59
N LYS A 157 13.14 -21.11 19.28
CA LYS A 157 13.69 -21.18 17.92
C LYS A 157 13.35 -22.48 17.18
N LYS A 158 13.52 -23.64 17.83
CA LYS A 158 13.24 -24.95 17.19
C LYS A 158 11.80 -25.08 16.72
N THR A 159 10.83 -24.75 17.58
CA THR A 159 9.39 -24.79 17.25
C THR A 159 9.06 -23.80 16.14
N LEU A 160 9.58 -22.58 16.24
CA LEU A 160 9.38 -21.53 15.24
C LEU A 160 9.96 -21.90 13.87
N THR A 161 11.16 -22.49 13.83
CA THR A 161 11.76 -23.02 12.60
C THR A 161 10.96 -24.20 12.04
N ALA A 162 10.46 -25.11 12.88
CA ALA A 162 9.61 -26.22 12.44
C ALA A 162 8.28 -25.72 11.83
N LEU A 163 7.62 -24.75 12.46
CA LEU A 163 6.41 -24.11 11.94
C LEU A 163 6.68 -23.39 10.61
N TRP A 164 7.81 -22.70 10.49
CA TRP A 164 8.22 -22.07 9.25
C TRP A 164 8.45 -23.10 8.13
N PHE A 165 9.14 -24.20 8.42
CA PHE A 165 9.41 -25.26 7.44
C PHE A 165 8.13 -25.98 7.00
N LEU A 166 7.25 -26.30 7.95
CA LEU A 166 5.93 -26.85 7.65
C LEU A 166 5.13 -25.87 6.78
N GLY A 167 5.11 -24.59 7.15
CA GLY A 167 4.46 -23.54 6.37
C GLY A 167 5.08 -23.35 4.98
N PHE A 168 6.38 -23.55 4.82
CA PHE A 168 7.04 -23.57 3.52
C PHE A 168 6.53 -24.73 2.66
N ILE A 169 6.46 -25.95 3.19
CA ILE A 169 5.90 -27.10 2.47
C ILE A 169 4.45 -26.82 2.06
N ILE A 170 3.60 -26.37 2.99
CA ILE A 170 2.19 -26.07 2.72
C ILE A 170 2.05 -25.03 1.60
N ARG A 171 2.80 -23.92 1.67
CA ARG A 171 2.69 -22.83 0.71
C ARG A 171 3.20 -23.21 -0.67
N TYR A 172 4.34 -23.89 -0.77
CA TYR A 172 4.99 -24.15 -2.05
C TYR A 172 4.52 -25.45 -2.73
N VAL A 173 4.21 -26.49 -1.95
CA VAL A 173 3.78 -27.78 -2.51
C VAL A 173 2.27 -27.79 -2.76
N PHE A 174 1.45 -27.29 -1.83
CA PHE A 174 -0.02 -27.44 -1.96
C PHE A 174 -0.71 -26.16 -2.46
N LEU A 175 -0.40 -25.01 -1.85
CA LEU A 175 -1.11 -23.77 -2.17
C LEU A 175 -0.65 -23.18 -3.51
N LEU A 176 0.65 -23.09 -3.76
CA LEU A 176 1.19 -22.40 -4.94
C LEU A 176 0.70 -22.99 -6.28
N PRO A 177 0.70 -24.32 -6.52
CA PRO A 177 0.18 -24.87 -7.77
C PRO A 177 -1.30 -24.54 -7.99
N SER A 178 -2.10 -24.66 -6.93
CA SER A 178 -3.53 -24.35 -6.95
C SER A 178 -3.80 -22.86 -7.19
N ARG A 179 -2.99 -21.98 -6.57
CA ARG A 179 -3.05 -20.53 -6.73
C ARG A 179 -2.63 -20.08 -8.12
N LEU A 180 -1.61 -20.71 -8.71
CA LEU A 180 -1.20 -20.45 -10.09
C LEU A 180 -2.30 -20.86 -11.06
N ALA A 181 -2.90 -22.04 -10.89
CA ALA A 181 -3.96 -22.52 -11.76
C ALA A 181 -5.19 -21.60 -11.73
N VAL A 182 -5.66 -21.19 -10.55
CA VAL A 182 -6.80 -20.26 -10.44
C VAL A 182 -6.46 -18.85 -10.95
N CYS A 183 -5.19 -18.42 -10.83
CA CYS A 183 -4.72 -17.15 -11.39
C CYS A 183 -4.82 -17.16 -12.92
N PHE A 184 -4.24 -18.16 -13.59
CA PHE A 184 -4.30 -18.26 -15.06
C PHE A 184 -5.73 -18.39 -15.56
N PHE A 185 -6.56 -19.21 -14.88
CA PHE A 185 -7.96 -19.35 -15.22
C PHE A 185 -8.74 -18.03 -15.03
N GLY A 186 -8.55 -17.34 -13.91
CA GLY A 186 -9.21 -16.07 -13.60
C GLY A 186 -8.83 -14.94 -14.57
N VAL A 187 -7.56 -14.84 -14.92
CA VAL A 187 -7.07 -13.86 -15.91
C VAL A 187 -7.66 -14.16 -17.29
N GLY A 188 -7.63 -15.44 -17.72
CA GLY A 188 -8.24 -15.86 -18.98
C GLY A 188 -9.73 -15.56 -19.04
N LEU A 189 -10.46 -15.88 -17.97
CA LEU A 189 -11.90 -15.59 -17.86
C LEU A 189 -12.19 -14.09 -17.94
N THR A 190 -11.39 -13.26 -17.27
CA THR A 190 -11.52 -11.80 -17.31
C THR A 190 -11.37 -11.27 -18.73
N TRP A 191 -10.36 -11.75 -19.45
CA TRP A 191 -10.13 -11.37 -20.84
C TRP A 191 -11.30 -11.81 -21.73
N THR A 192 -11.77 -13.05 -21.60
CA THR A 192 -12.94 -13.56 -22.34
C THR A 192 -14.20 -12.75 -22.04
N CYS A 193 -14.46 -12.41 -20.77
CA CYS A 193 -15.57 -11.56 -20.37
C CYS A 193 -15.48 -10.17 -21.01
N GLY A 194 -14.30 -9.57 -21.07
CA GLY A 194 -14.06 -8.31 -21.76
C GLY A 194 -14.38 -8.39 -23.26
N VAL A 195 -13.90 -9.43 -23.94
CA VAL A 195 -14.20 -9.66 -25.36
C VAL A 195 -15.72 -9.83 -25.59
N VAL A 196 -16.39 -10.68 -24.81
CA VAL A 196 -17.84 -10.92 -24.94
C VAL A 196 -18.64 -9.65 -24.68
N LYS A 197 -18.26 -8.86 -23.67
CA LYS A 197 -18.88 -7.55 -23.38
C LYS A 197 -18.77 -6.62 -24.60
N ASN A 198 -17.59 -6.53 -25.21
CA ASN A 198 -17.36 -5.62 -26.34
C ASN A 198 -18.04 -6.08 -27.62
N LEU A 199 -18.23 -7.39 -27.83
CA LEU A 199 -19.00 -7.94 -28.94
C LEU A 199 -20.52 -7.72 -28.76
N PHE A 200 -21.02 -7.73 -27.52
CA PHE A 200 -22.46 -7.65 -27.23
C PHE A 200 -22.82 -6.57 -26.19
N PRO A 201 -22.43 -5.30 -26.39
CA PRO A 201 -22.50 -4.26 -25.34
C PRO A 201 -23.94 -3.90 -24.93
N ARG A 202 -24.91 -4.05 -25.84
CA ARG A 202 -26.33 -3.73 -25.58
C ARG A 202 -27.13 -4.90 -24.99
N SER A 203 -26.55 -6.10 -24.97
CA SER A 203 -27.21 -7.30 -24.45
C SER A 203 -27.32 -7.29 -22.92
N VAL A 204 -28.25 -8.07 -22.37
CA VAL A 204 -28.37 -8.27 -20.92
C VAL A 204 -27.05 -8.80 -20.33
N LEU A 205 -26.41 -9.73 -21.05
CA LEU A 205 -25.12 -10.29 -20.67
C LEU A 205 -24.01 -9.23 -20.68
N GLY A 206 -23.91 -8.41 -21.73
CA GLY A 206 -22.91 -7.34 -21.82
C GLY A 206 -23.05 -6.30 -20.71
N LYS A 207 -24.29 -5.92 -20.36
CA LYS A 207 -24.57 -5.04 -19.22
C LYS A 207 -24.15 -5.68 -17.90
N TRP A 208 -24.48 -6.96 -17.68
CA TRP A 208 -24.07 -7.70 -16.48
C TRP A 208 -22.54 -7.83 -16.37
N LEU A 209 -21.86 -8.08 -17.49
CA LEU A 209 -20.39 -8.13 -17.58
C LEU A 209 -19.72 -6.76 -17.38
N THR A 210 -20.48 -5.66 -17.38
CA THR A 210 -19.96 -4.32 -17.05
C THR A 210 -20.05 -4.01 -15.56
N GLY A 211 -20.76 -4.81 -14.77
CA GLY A 211 -20.87 -4.64 -13.31
C GLY A 211 -20.65 -5.95 -12.56
N PRO A 212 -21.71 -6.65 -12.10
CA PRO A 212 -21.56 -7.83 -11.24
C PRO A 212 -20.72 -8.97 -11.82
N GLY A 213 -20.77 -9.18 -13.14
CA GLY A 213 -19.95 -10.21 -13.80
C GLY A 213 -18.46 -9.90 -13.75
N TYR A 214 -18.10 -8.64 -13.96
CA TYR A 214 -16.72 -8.18 -13.85
C TYR A 214 -16.21 -8.25 -12.40
N GLN A 215 -17.03 -7.84 -11.43
CA GLN A 215 -16.70 -7.95 -10.00
C GLN A 215 -16.41 -9.39 -9.59
N ARG A 216 -17.20 -10.37 -10.07
CA ARG A 216 -16.92 -11.80 -9.88
C ARG A 216 -15.59 -12.23 -10.49
N CYS A 217 -15.26 -11.76 -11.69
CA CYS A 217 -13.95 -12.00 -12.29
C CYS A 217 -12.82 -11.42 -11.42
N MET A 218 -12.98 -10.21 -10.90
CA MET A 218 -11.99 -9.59 -10.00
C MET A 218 -11.83 -10.38 -8.70
N ARG A 219 -12.92 -10.84 -8.08
CA ARG A 219 -12.87 -11.74 -6.91
C ARG A 219 -12.14 -13.04 -7.21
N LEU A 220 -12.36 -13.63 -8.39
CA LEU A 220 -11.64 -14.83 -8.81
C LEU A 220 -10.14 -14.57 -9.00
N ASN A 221 -9.75 -13.42 -9.56
CA ASN A 221 -8.34 -13.00 -9.65
C ASN A 221 -7.69 -12.73 -8.28
N LEU A 222 -8.48 -12.56 -7.22
CA LEU A 222 -8.00 -12.39 -5.85
C LEU A 222 -7.87 -13.72 -5.08
N CYS A 223 -8.51 -14.80 -5.54
CA CYS A 223 -8.36 -16.14 -4.96
C CYS A 223 -6.91 -16.66 -4.87
N PRO A 224 -6.01 -16.41 -5.85
CA PRO A 224 -4.59 -16.77 -5.75
C PRO A 224 -3.89 -16.20 -4.51
N TYR A 225 -4.41 -15.12 -3.94
CA TYR A 225 -3.82 -14.44 -2.80
C TYR A 225 -4.53 -14.73 -1.48
N ALA A 226 -5.55 -15.61 -1.51
CA ALA A 226 -6.46 -15.85 -0.39
C ALA A 226 -6.96 -14.52 0.22
N ALA A 227 -7.44 -13.62 -0.63
CA ALA A 227 -7.87 -12.31 -0.21
C ALA A 227 -9.10 -12.39 0.72
N ILE A 228 -9.01 -11.71 1.86
CA ILE A 228 -10.08 -11.50 2.83
C ILE A 228 -10.27 -10.00 2.92
N ILE A 229 -11.33 -9.52 2.28
CA ILE A 229 -11.60 -8.08 2.15
C ILE A 229 -12.79 -7.73 3.03
N ARG A 230 -12.61 -6.76 3.91
CA ARG A 230 -13.67 -6.23 4.76
C ARG A 230 -14.02 -4.84 4.26
N PHE A 231 -15.21 -4.71 3.67
CA PHE A 231 -15.73 -3.42 3.22
C PHE A 231 -16.53 -2.77 4.34
N HIS A 232 -16.19 -1.54 4.66
CA HIS A 232 -16.84 -0.72 5.66
C HIS A 232 -17.52 0.47 4.99
N ASN A 233 -18.67 0.86 5.53
CA ASN A 233 -19.49 2.00 5.07
C ASN A 233 -19.90 1.90 3.58
N PRO A 234 -20.48 0.78 3.13
CA PRO A 234 -20.83 0.53 1.72
C PRO A 234 -21.81 1.56 1.11
N GLU A 235 -22.51 2.34 1.92
CA GLU A 235 -23.37 3.46 1.50
C GLU A 235 -22.59 4.61 0.82
N ASN A 236 -21.29 4.73 1.11
CA ASN A 236 -20.41 5.76 0.56
C ASN A 236 -19.67 5.33 -0.71
N ARG A 237 -20.01 4.18 -1.29
CA ARG A 237 -19.37 3.67 -2.50
C ARG A 237 -19.31 4.72 -3.62
N PRO A 238 -18.21 4.76 -4.40
CA PRO A 238 -18.08 5.66 -5.53
C PRO A 238 -19.22 5.49 -6.54
N LYS A 239 -19.84 6.61 -6.90
CA LYS A 239 -21.00 6.65 -7.82
C LYS A 239 -20.55 6.96 -9.25
N PRO A 240 -21.39 6.70 -10.28
CA PRO A 240 -21.11 7.15 -11.63
C PRO A 240 -20.78 8.65 -11.67
N ASN A 241 -19.94 9.08 -12.61
CA ASN A 241 -19.55 10.48 -12.79
C ASN A 241 -18.76 11.09 -11.62
N THR A 242 -18.05 10.26 -10.84
CA THR A 242 -17.22 10.73 -9.71
C THR A 242 -15.79 10.20 -9.80
N ILE A 243 -14.94 10.63 -8.86
CA ILE A 243 -13.56 10.14 -8.74
C ILE A 243 -13.39 9.45 -7.40
N CYS A 244 -12.93 8.21 -7.40
CA CYS A 244 -12.49 7.48 -6.23
C CYS A 244 -10.99 7.72 -6.00
N VAL A 245 -10.65 8.15 -4.79
CA VAL A 245 -9.26 8.40 -4.37
C VAL A 245 -8.92 7.47 -3.21
N ALA A 246 -7.81 6.73 -3.33
CA ALA A 246 -7.33 5.85 -2.27
C ALA A 246 -5.82 5.96 -2.02
N ASN A 247 -5.38 5.61 -0.81
CA ASN A 247 -3.96 5.35 -0.55
C ASN A 247 -3.50 4.08 -1.30
N HIS A 248 -2.20 3.97 -1.59
CA HIS A 248 -1.67 2.97 -2.53
C HIS A 248 -0.49 2.17 -1.97
N THR A 249 -0.69 0.87 -1.83
CA THR A 249 0.32 -0.08 -1.30
C THR A 249 0.75 -1.11 -2.34
N THR A 250 -0.15 -1.51 -3.24
CA THR A 250 0.12 -2.56 -4.23
C THR A 250 -0.68 -2.39 -5.52
N PRO A 251 -0.18 -2.88 -6.68
CA PRO A 251 -0.99 -2.99 -7.89
C PRO A 251 -2.28 -3.79 -7.71
N VAL A 252 -2.32 -4.69 -6.72
CA VAL A 252 -3.51 -5.48 -6.39
C VAL A 252 -4.62 -4.63 -5.73
N ASP A 253 -4.32 -3.41 -5.25
CA ASP A 253 -5.31 -2.47 -4.70
C ASP A 253 -6.46 -2.24 -5.68
N PHE A 254 -6.15 -2.17 -6.99
CA PHE A 254 -7.15 -2.07 -8.05
C PHE A 254 -8.13 -3.24 -7.99
N ALA A 255 -7.62 -4.48 -7.97
CA ALA A 255 -8.46 -5.67 -7.95
C ALA A 255 -9.27 -5.77 -6.64
N VAL A 256 -8.69 -5.35 -5.51
CA VAL A 256 -9.38 -5.28 -4.21
C VAL A 256 -10.60 -4.37 -4.32
N LEU A 257 -10.46 -3.14 -4.82
CA LEU A 257 -11.59 -2.23 -4.98
C LEU A 257 -12.56 -2.70 -6.08
N ALA A 258 -12.02 -3.16 -7.20
CA ALA A 258 -12.80 -3.64 -8.35
C ALA A 258 -13.60 -4.92 -8.07
N SER A 259 -13.31 -5.59 -6.95
CA SER A 259 -14.07 -6.74 -6.46
C SER A 259 -15.42 -6.36 -5.84
N ASP A 260 -15.65 -5.09 -5.49
CA ASP A 260 -16.89 -4.61 -4.88
C ASP A 260 -17.59 -3.53 -5.71
N ASN A 261 -16.85 -2.74 -6.48
CA ASN A 261 -17.40 -1.76 -7.40
C ASN A 261 -16.69 -1.81 -8.76
N THR A 262 -17.22 -1.15 -9.79
CA THR A 262 -16.57 -1.10 -11.12
C THR A 262 -16.04 0.29 -11.39
N TYR A 263 -14.78 0.36 -11.81
CA TYR A 263 -14.05 1.61 -12.01
C TYR A 263 -13.55 1.75 -13.44
N ALA A 264 -13.46 2.99 -13.90
CA ALA A 264 -12.58 3.34 -15.00
C ALA A 264 -11.14 3.45 -14.48
N VAL A 265 -10.18 2.90 -15.23
CA VAL A 265 -8.77 2.91 -14.83
C VAL A 265 -8.07 4.09 -15.46
N ILE A 266 -7.28 4.81 -14.66
CA ILE A 266 -6.26 5.73 -15.16
C ILE A 266 -4.89 5.14 -14.90
N GLY A 267 -4.03 5.15 -15.91
CA GLY A 267 -2.65 4.72 -15.74
C GLY A 267 -1.72 5.21 -16.82
N GLN A 268 -0.43 5.10 -16.54
CA GLN A 268 0.62 5.35 -17.51
C GLN A 268 0.92 4.04 -18.26
N ARG A 269 1.03 4.07 -19.59
CA ARG A 269 1.38 2.88 -20.38
C ARG A 269 2.75 2.34 -20.00
N GLN A 270 2.82 1.03 -19.79
CA GLN A 270 4.05 0.32 -19.47
C GLN A 270 4.29 -0.85 -20.43
N GLY A 271 5.57 -1.16 -20.68
CA GLY A 271 5.96 -2.33 -21.48
C GLY A 271 6.02 -3.62 -20.67
N GLY A 272 6.34 -4.73 -21.35
CA GLY A 272 6.59 -6.03 -20.74
C GLY A 272 5.35 -6.68 -20.12
N PHE A 273 5.53 -7.43 -19.04
CA PHE A 273 4.44 -8.13 -18.34
C PHE A 273 3.35 -7.19 -17.82
N PHE A 274 3.74 -5.96 -17.43
CA PHE A 274 2.77 -4.95 -16.98
C PHE A 274 1.84 -4.54 -18.12
N GLY A 275 2.38 -4.28 -19.32
CA GLY A 275 1.58 -3.98 -20.51
C GLY A 275 0.64 -5.11 -20.93
N LEU A 276 1.01 -6.38 -20.72
CA LEU A 276 0.09 -7.51 -20.94
C LEU A 276 -1.12 -7.42 -20.00
N VAL A 277 -0.90 -7.14 -18.72
CA VAL A 277 -1.97 -6.95 -17.73
C VAL A 277 -2.82 -5.73 -18.09
N GLU A 278 -2.20 -4.62 -18.50
CA GLU A 278 -2.90 -3.40 -18.97
C GLU A 278 -3.85 -3.70 -20.14
N ASN A 279 -3.39 -4.48 -21.12
CA ASN A 279 -4.21 -4.87 -22.28
C ASN A 279 -5.42 -5.72 -21.87
N ILE A 280 -5.25 -6.63 -20.92
CA ILE A 280 -6.34 -7.46 -20.40
C ILE A 280 -7.34 -6.62 -19.61
N LEU A 281 -6.86 -5.68 -18.79
CA LEU A 281 -7.73 -4.75 -18.07
C LEU A 281 -8.51 -3.85 -19.04
N SER A 282 -7.84 -3.37 -20.09
CA SER A 282 -8.43 -2.52 -21.13
C SER A 282 -9.51 -3.20 -21.95
N SER A 283 -9.47 -4.53 -22.07
CA SER A 283 -10.55 -5.25 -22.74
C SER A 283 -11.80 -5.34 -21.85
N ALA A 284 -11.65 -5.26 -20.52
CA ALA A 284 -12.73 -5.50 -19.57
C ALA A 284 -13.40 -4.21 -19.06
N VAL A 285 -12.63 -3.16 -18.81
CA VAL A 285 -13.13 -1.87 -18.28
C VAL A 285 -12.65 -0.69 -19.12
N PRO A 286 -13.37 0.44 -19.13
CA PRO A 286 -12.87 1.68 -19.71
C PRO A 286 -11.54 2.08 -19.07
N THR A 287 -10.55 2.36 -19.91
CA THR A 287 -9.21 2.75 -19.47
C THR A 287 -8.77 4.02 -20.16
N ILE A 288 -8.22 4.93 -19.37
CA ILE A 288 -7.65 6.19 -19.82
C ILE A 288 -6.14 6.07 -19.61
N TRP A 289 -5.43 5.73 -20.69
CA TRP A 289 -3.98 5.55 -20.65
C TRP A 289 -3.25 6.81 -21.08
N PHE A 290 -2.12 7.06 -20.43
CA PHE A 290 -1.23 8.17 -20.75
C PHE A 290 0.15 7.66 -21.14
N ASP A 291 0.74 8.23 -22.18
CA ASP A 291 2.12 7.93 -22.57
C ASP A 291 3.11 8.65 -21.66
N ARG A 292 4.33 8.10 -21.50
CA ARG A 292 5.33 8.66 -20.57
C ARG A 292 5.69 10.13 -20.85
N GLY A 293 5.53 10.59 -22.09
CA GLY A 293 5.72 11.99 -22.48
C GLY A 293 4.51 12.90 -22.20
N GLU A 294 3.28 12.38 -22.30
CA GLU A 294 2.04 13.14 -22.04
C GLU A 294 1.83 13.42 -20.54
N VAL A 295 2.40 12.61 -19.64
CA VAL A 295 2.31 12.83 -18.18
C VAL A 295 2.96 14.17 -17.75
N PHE A 296 3.83 14.74 -18.59
CA PHE A 296 4.36 16.09 -18.37
C PHE A 296 3.35 17.19 -18.70
N ASP A 297 2.38 16.93 -19.58
CA ASP A 297 1.24 17.81 -19.81
C ASP A 297 0.09 17.46 -18.85
N ARG A 298 0.27 17.88 -17.60
CA ARG A 298 -0.70 17.69 -16.51
C ARG A 298 -2.09 18.27 -16.85
N SER A 299 -2.17 19.22 -17.79
CA SER A 299 -3.43 19.82 -18.21
C SER A 299 -4.26 18.85 -19.07
N ALA A 300 -3.63 18.18 -20.03
CA ALA A 300 -4.30 17.20 -20.89
C ALA A 300 -4.90 16.01 -20.10
N VAL A 301 -4.20 15.53 -19.07
CA VAL A 301 -4.70 14.49 -18.16
C VAL A 301 -5.97 14.95 -17.44
N THR A 302 -5.95 16.18 -16.95
CA THR A 302 -7.06 16.79 -16.21
C THR A 302 -8.28 16.98 -17.11
N ASP A 303 -8.07 17.39 -18.36
CA ASP A 303 -9.16 17.61 -19.31
C ASP A 303 -9.82 16.31 -19.77
N ARG A 304 -9.05 15.24 -20.01
CA ARG A 304 -9.62 13.89 -20.27
C ARG A 304 -10.44 13.38 -19.08
N MET A 305 -9.99 13.65 -17.85
CA MET A 305 -10.78 13.31 -16.65
C MET A 305 -12.09 14.09 -16.59
N LYS A 306 -12.07 15.40 -16.91
CA LYS A 306 -13.28 16.23 -16.98
C LYS A 306 -14.27 15.70 -18.02
N GLU A 307 -13.78 15.35 -19.22
CA GLU A 307 -14.61 14.81 -20.31
C GLU A 307 -15.28 13.48 -19.92
N HIS A 308 -14.51 12.56 -19.31
CA HIS A 308 -15.06 11.28 -18.83
C HIS A 308 -16.12 11.51 -17.75
N VAL A 309 -15.84 12.36 -16.76
CA VAL A 309 -16.80 12.69 -15.69
C VAL A 309 -18.05 13.37 -16.24
N ALA A 310 -17.96 14.17 -17.29
CA ALA A 310 -19.11 14.81 -17.92
C ALA A 310 -20.03 13.83 -18.68
N THR A 311 -19.53 12.64 -19.05
CA THR A 311 -20.29 11.66 -19.83
C THR A 311 -21.34 10.94 -18.96
N PRO A 312 -22.66 11.11 -19.18
CA PRO A 312 -23.69 10.58 -18.28
C PRO A 312 -23.58 9.07 -18.04
N GLY A 313 -23.52 8.67 -16.76
CA GLY A 313 -23.43 7.27 -16.36
C GLY A 313 -22.04 6.65 -16.51
N ALA A 314 -21.00 7.44 -16.80
CA ALA A 314 -19.63 6.96 -16.83
C ALA A 314 -19.21 6.38 -15.47
N LEU A 315 -18.44 5.30 -15.49
CA LEU A 315 -17.94 4.64 -14.28
C LEU A 315 -17.08 5.61 -13.46
N PRO A 316 -17.09 5.51 -12.11
CA PRO A 316 -16.18 6.29 -11.28
C PRO A 316 -14.73 6.03 -11.70
N ILE A 317 -13.93 7.09 -11.76
CA ILE A 317 -12.51 6.97 -12.06
C ILE A 317 -11.78 6.57 -10.78
N LEU A 318 -10.99 5.50 -10.79
CA LEU A 318 -10.11 5.17 -9.67
C LEU A 318 -8.73 5.79 -9.84
N ILE A 319 -8.28 6.55 -8.84
CA ILE A 319 -6.99 7.22 -8.82
C ILE A 319 -6.28 6.96 -7.49
N PHE A 320 -4.99 6.65 -7.58
CA PHE A 320 -4.06 6.57 -6.46
C PHE A 320 -3.13 7.79 -6.48
N PRO A 321 -3.53 8.94 -5.92
CA PRO A 321 -2.86 10.23 -6.14
C PRO A 321 -1.48 10.34 -5.47
N GLU A 322 -1.04 9.34 -4.69
CA GLU A 322 0.35 9.23 -4.23
C GLU A 322 1.33 9.08 -5.41
N GLY A 323 0.87 8.51 -6.53
CA GLY A 323 1.68 8.29 -7.74
C GLY A 323 2.74 7.18 -7.61
N THR A 324 2.77 6.47 -6.49
CA THR A 324 3.66 5.32 -6.25
C THR A 324 3.07 4.44 -5.16
N CYS A 325 3.43 3.15 -5.15
CA CYS A 325 3.17 2.30 -4.00
C CYS A 325 4.14 2.63 -2.86
N ILE A 326 3.63 2.67 -1.64
CA ILE A 326 4.37 2.81 -0.38
C ILE A 326 3.99 1.71 0.61
N ASN A 327 4.78 1.54 1.67
CA ASN A 327 4.39 0.65 2.74
C ASN A 327 3.17 1.21 3.48
N ASN A 328 2.27 0.34 3.90
CA ASN A 328 0.93 0.67 4.39
C ASN A 328 0.93 1.22 5.84
N THR A 329 1.93 2.04 6.16
CA THR A 329 2.13 2.69 7.47
C THR A 329 1.84 4.19 7.42
N SER A 330 1.88 4.78 6.23
CA SER A 330 1.68 6.20 5.98
C SER A 330 0.85 6.45 4.73
N VAL A 331 0.52 7.72 4.46
CA VAL A 331 0.00 8.20 3.18
C VAL A 331 0.88 9.34 2.69
N MET A 332 1.42 9.25 1.48
CA MET A 332 2.24 10.33 0.90
C MET A 332 1.38 11.51 0.45
N LYS A 333 2.03 12.65 0.20
CA LYS A 333 1.40 13.81 -0.41
C LYS A 333 0.73 13.45 -1.73
N PHE A 334 -0.56 13.77 -1.81
CA PHE A 334 -1.37 13.58 -3.01
C PHE A 334 -1.03 14.62 -4.08
N LYS A 335 -0.90 14.16 -5.32
CA LYS A 335 -0.84 15.03 -6.49
C LYS A 335 -2.20 15.69 -6.71
N LYS A 336 -2.20 17.01 -6.98
CA LYS A 336 -3.41 17.84 -7.02
C LYS A 336 -4.32 17.66 -8.25
N GLY A 337 -3.84 17.04 -9.33
CA GLY A 337 -4.51 17.09 -10.65
C GLY A 337 -5.97 16.62 -10.65
N CYS A 338 -6.29 15.50 -9.99
CA CYS A 338 -7.67 15.01 -9.92
C CYS A 338 -8.59 15.90 -9.06
N PHE A 339 -8.03 16.67 -8.13
CA PHE A 339 -8.77 17.59 -7.26
C PHE A 339 -9.13 18.91 -7.97
N GLU A 340 -8.57 19.16 -9.16
CA GLU A 340 -8.87 20.34 -10.01
C GLU A 340 -9.92 20.03 -11.10
N VAL A 341 -10.45 18.79 -11.15
CA VAL A 341 -11.46 18.36 -12.14
C VAL A 341 -12.85 18.96 -11.85
N GLY A 342 -13.15 19.25 -10.58
CA GLY A 342 -14.49 19.71 -10.15
C GLY A 342 -15.51 18.59 -9.94
N ALA A 343 -15.08 17.32 -10.00
CA ALA A 343 -15.91 16.15 -9.70
C ALA A 343 -16.04 15.93 -8.18
N VAL A 344 -17.08 15.21 -7.77
CA VAL A 344 -17.18 14.67 -6.40
C VAL A 344 -16.06 13.65 -6.18
N ILE A 345 -15.32 13.79 -5.08
CA ILE A 345 -14.27 12.87 -4.67
C ILE A 345 -14.84 11.90 -3.63
N HIS A 346 -14.70 10.60 -3.86
CA HIS A 346 -14.98 9.55 -2.88
C HIS A 346 -13.65 9.07 -2.28
N PRO A 347 -13.31 9.47 -1.04
CA PRO A 347 -12.11 9.00 -0.39
C PRO A 347 -12.26 7.55 0.08
N VAL A 348 -11.19 6.76 -0.04
CA VAL A 348 -11.15 5.37 0.40
C VAL A 348 -9.86 5.11 1.15
N ALA A 349 -9.97 4.57 2.36
CA ALA A 349 -8.82 4.12 3.13
C ALA A 349 -8.65 2.60 2.96
N ILE A 350 -7.42 2.17 2.69
CA ILE A 350 -7.03 0.76 2.53
C ILE A 350 -5.98 0.44 3.59
N LYS A 351 -6.28 -0.50 4.49
CA LYS A 351 -5.34 -1.00 5.49
C LYS A 351 -5.15 -2.51 5.35
N TYR A 352 -3.92 -2.93 5.15
CA TYR A 352 -3.50 -4.32 5.12
C TYR A 352 -3.08 -4.77 6.53
N ASP A 353 -3.47 -5.99 6.90
CA ASP A 353 -2.94 -6.64 8.09
C ASP A 353 -1.59 -7.31 7.76
N PRO A 354 -0.46 -6.75 8.27
CA PRO A 354 0.87 -7.26 7.95
C PRO A 354 1.16 -8.65 8.51
N LYS A 355 0.32 -9.13 9.45
CA LYS A 355 0.45 -10.45 10.07
C LYS A 355 0.45 -11.57 9.03
N TYR A 356 -0.26 -11.41 7.92
CA TYR A 356 -0.47 -12.50 6.96
C TYR A 356 0.38 -12.39 5.68
N ALA A 357 0.73 -11.18 5.28
CA ALA A 357 1.56 -10.92 4.11
C ALA A 357 2.20 -9.52 4.20
N ASP A 358 3.36 -9.36 3.56
CA ASP A 358 3.81 -8.04 3.17
C ASP A 358 3.26 -7.74 1.78
N CYS A 359 2.32 -6.81 1.76
CA CYS A 359 1.63 -6.39 0.55
C CYS A 359 2.34 -5.22 -0.14
N PHE A 360 3.41 -4.64 0.41
CA PHE A 360 4.07 -3.53 -0.23
C PHE A 360 4.78 -3.95 -1.54
N TRP A 361 4.49 -3.26 -2.64
CA TRP A 361 5.23 -3.44 -3.89
C TRP A 361 6.34 -2.40 -4.07
N ASN A 362 7.59 -2.86 -3.96
CA ASN A 362 8.75 -2.08 -4.35
C ASN A 362 9.11 -2.31 -5.83
N SER A 363 8.58 -1.46 -6.72
CA SER A 363 8.87 -1.49 -8.15
C SER A 363 10.37 -1.39 -8.52
N SER A 364 11.19 -0.83 -7.63
CA SER A 364 12.63 -0.69 -7.86
C SER A 364 13.41 -1.99 -7.56
N GLN A 365 12.82 -2.90 -6.78
CA GLN A 365 13.45 -4.16 -6.38
C GLN A 365 12.81 -5.39 -7.05
N ASP A 366 11.50 -5.34 -7.31
CA ASP A 366 10.75 -6.46 -7.89
C ASP A 366 9.92 -6.01 -9.09
N GLY A 367 10.10 -6.71 -10.22
CA GLY A 367 9.14 -6.66 -11.32
C GLY A 367 7.78 -7.24 -10.89
N LEU A 368 6.71 -6.80 -11.56
CA LEU A 368 5.33 -7.19 -11.19
C LEU A 368 5.15 -8.70 -11.06
N PHE A 369 5.62 -9.50 -12.03
CA PHE A 369 5.48 -10.96 -11.98
C PHE A 369 6.12 -11.57 -10.72
N LYS A 370 7.37 -11.19 -10.40
CA LYS A 370 8.08 -11.65 -9.20
C LYS A 370 7.32 -11.25 -7.93
N TYR A 371 6.76 -10.05 -7.91
CA TYR A 371 5.93 -9.56 -6.82
C TYR A 371 4.61 -10.36 -6.67
N LEU A 372 3.91 -10.65 -7.77
CA LEU A 372 2.68 -11.47 -7.72
C LEU A 372 2.97 -12.89 -7.21
N VAL A 373 4.09 -13.50 -7.61
CA VAL A 373 4.54 -14.79 -7.06
C VAL A 373 4.88 -14.67 -5.57
N LYS A 374 5.49 -13.56 -5.15
CA LYS A 374 5.68 -13.28 -3.72
C LYS A 374 4.34 -13.23 -2.98
N LEU A 375 3.33 -12.54 -3.49
CA LEU A 375 2.00 -12.53 -2.89
C LEU A 375 1.36 -13.92 -2.87
N MET A 376 1.39 -14.68 -3.97
CA MET A 376 0.85 -16.05 -4.05
C MET A 376 1.54 -17.04 -3.12
N THR A 377 2.77 -16.74 -2.71
CA THR A 377 3.52 -17.53 -1.72
C THR A 377 3.41 -16.96 -0.30
N SER A 378 2.61 -15.92 -0.06
CA SER A 378 2.27 -15.44 1.29
C SER A 378 1.12 -16.27 1.88
N TRP A 379 0.71 -16.00 3.11
CA TRP A 379 -0.40 -16.75 3.69
C TRP A 379 -1.76 -16.27 3.17
N ALA A 380 -2.10 -15.01 3.41
CA ALA A 380 -3.32 -14.38 2.94
C ALA A 380 -3.11 -12.88 2.79
N ILE A 381 -3.91 -12.24 1.95
CA ILE A 381 -4.07 -10.79 1.96
C ILE A 381 -5.32 -10.49 2.77
N VAL A 382 -5.14 -9.98 3.99
CA VAL A 382 -6.26 -9.49 4.81
C VAL A 382 -6.23 -7.98 4.73
N VAL A 383 -7.35 -7.39 4.29
CA VAL A 383 -7.43 -5.97 4.01
C VAL A 383 -8.79 -5.42 4.43
N ASP A 384 -8.74 -4.29 5.10
CA ASP A 384 -9.89 -3.48 5.46
C ASP A 384 -9.95 -2.27 4.50
N VAL A 385 -11.15 -2.05 3.94
CA VAL A 385 -11.43 -0.99 2.97
C VAL A 385 -12.58 -0.15 3.52
N TRP A 386 -12.32 1.10 3.83
CA TRP A 386 -13.34 2.04 4.30
C TRP A 386 -13.72 2.99 3.18
N TYR A 387 -15.00 3.02 2.82
CA TYR A 387 -15.56 4.07 1.97
C TYR A 387 -15.92 5.28 2.83
N LEU A 388 -15.19 6.38 2.69
CA LEU A 388 -15.46 7.60 3.44
C LEU A 388 -16.54 8.44 2.75
N PRO A 389 -17.25 9.32 3.48
CA PRO A 389 -18.21 10.23 2.90
C PRO A 389 -17.64 11.03 1.71
N PRO A 390 -18.44 11.27 0.66
CA PRO A 390 -18.00 12.01 -0.52
C PRO A 390 -17.69 13.47 -0.19
N GLU A 391 -16.70 14.02 -0.87
CA GLU A 391 -16.18 15.37 -0.66
C GLU A 391 -16.18 16.18 -1.95
N THR A 392 -16.48 17.46 -1.82
CA THR A 392 -16.29 18.47 -2.87
C THR A 392 -15.35 19.56 -2.37
N ALA A 393 -14.74 20.29 -3.30
CA ALA A 393 -13.98 21.49 -2.96
C ALA A 393 -14.90 22.51 -2.29
N ARG A 394 -14.42 23.12 -1.20
CA ARG A 394 -15.12 24.21 -0.53
C ARG A 394 -14.98 25.51 -1.33
N PRO A 395 -15.87 26.51 -1.14
CA PRO A 395 -15.71 27.81 -1.79
C PRO A 395 -14.34 28.42 -1.50
N GLY A 396 -13.57 28.73 -2.55
CA GLY A 396 -12.22 29.30 -2.44
C GLY A 396 -11.11 28.30 -2.05
N GLU A 397 -11.41 27.01 -1.92
CA GLU A 397 -10.41 25.97 -1.65
C GLU A 397 -9.67 25.59 -2.94
N ASP A 398 -8.35 25.73 -2.94
CA ASP A 398 -7.52 25.30 -4.06
C ASP A 398 -7.30 23.78 -4.08
N GLY A 399 -6.84 23.24 -5.21
CA GLY A 399 -6.66 21.79 -5.37
C GLY A 399 -5.64 21.18 -4.40
N ILE A 400 -4.69 21.98 -3.88
CA ILE A 400 -3.68 21.53 -2.91
C ILE A 400 -4.28 21.40 -1.51
N SER A 401 -5.06 22.39 -1.09
CA SER A 401 -5.76 22.36 0.20
C SER A 401 -6.82 21.26 0.21
N PHE A 402 -7.56 21.12 -0.90
CA PHE A 402 -8.55 20.06 -1.05
C PHE A 402 -7.90 18.67 -1.00
N SER A 403 -6.80 18.45 -1.73
CA SER A 403 -6.10 17.16 -1.70
C SER A 403 -5.53 16.84 -0.33
N SER A 404 -4.97 17.83 0.37
CA SER A 404 -4.44 17.69 1.73
C SER A 404 -5.53 17.30 2.73
N ARG A 405 -6.71 17.94 2.62
CA ARG A 405 -7.86 17.63 3.47
C ARG A 405 -8.39 16.20 3.26
N VAL A 406 -8.48 15.76 2.00
CA VAL A 406 -8.90 14.39 1.66
C VAL A 406 -7.87 13.36 2.11
N LYS A 407 -6.57 13.63 1.88
CA LYS A 407 -5.46 12.79 2.36
C LYS A 407 -5.53 12.58 3.86
N ARG A 408 -5.68 13.65 4.64
CA ARG A 408 -5.76 13.58 6.11
C ARG A 408 -6.92 12.70 6.56
N LYS A 409 -8.10 12.83 5.96
CA LYS A 409 -9.26 11.96 6.27
C LYS A 409 -8.97 10.48 6.02
N ILE A 410 -8.30 10.17 4.90
CA ILE A 410 -7.88 8.79 4.58
C ILE A 410 -6.86 8.29 5.61
N ALA A 411 -5.88 9.12 5.96
CA ALA A 411 -4.84 8.78 6.91
C ALA A 411 -5.42 8.51 8.32
N GLU A 412 -6.28 9.41 8.81
CA GLU A 412 -6.99 9.27 10.09
C GLU A 412 -7.85 8.01 10.14
N CYS A 413 -8.67 7.77 9.10
CA CYS A 413 -9.53 6.59 9.03
C CYS A 413 -8.73 5.27 8.97
N GLY A 414 -7.61 5.26 8.25
CA GLY A 414 -6.76 4.09 8.10
C GLY A 414 -5.77 3.86 9.24
N GLY A 415 -5.66 4.78 10.21
CA GLY A 415 -4.59 4.76 11.21
C GLY A 415 -3.19 4.78 10.55
N LEU A 416 -3.02 5.69 9.59
CA LEU A 416 -1.79 5.89 8.81
C LEU A 416 -1.18 7.25 9.15
N VAL A 417 0.15 7.34 9.11
CA VAL A 417 0.85 8.62 9.29
C VAL A 417 0.64 9.52 8.07
N ASP A 418 0.17 10.74 8.30
CA ASP A 418 -0.04 11.75 7.26
C ASP A 418 1.29 12.44 6.88
N MET A 419 1.88 12.10 5.74
CA MET A 419 3.20 12.61 5.34
C MET A 419 3.10 13.87 4.50
N GLU A 420 3.93 14.87 4.79
CA GLU A 420 4.05 16.09 3.98
C GLU A 420 4.84 15.85 2.68
N TRP A 421 5.65 14.79 2.62
CA TRP A 421 6.52 14.50 1.50
C TRP A 421 5.83 13.77 0.36
N ASP A 422 6.35 13.95 -0.86
CA ASP A 422 5.83 13.27 -2.03
C ASP A 422 6.56 11.94 -2.33
N GLY A 423 5.91 11.11 -3.14
CA GLY A 423 6.44 9.80 -3.55
C GLY A 423 7.65 9.86 -4.50
N GLU A 424 8.03 11.05 -5.02
CA GLU A 424 9.14 11.16 -5.97
C GLU A 424 10.50 10.91 -5.28
N LEU A 425 10.57 11.14 -3.97
CA LEU A 425 11.74 10.81 -3.14
C LEU A 425 12.10 9.32 -3.12
N LYS A 426 11.23 8.44 -3.63
CA LYS A 426 11.56 7.03 -3.88
C LYS A 426 12.68 6.85 -4.91
N ARG A 427 12.83 7.80 -5.85
CA ARG A 427 13.76 7.72 -6.99
C ARG A 427 14.65 8.94 -7.12
N ASN A 428 14.22 10.09 -6.58
CA ASN A 428 14.91 11.36 -6.67
C ASN A 428 15.49 11.76 -5.31
N LYS A 429 16.53 12.59 -5.34
CA LYS A 429 17.07 13.22 -4.13
C LYS A 429 16.19 14.41 -3.70
N PRO A 430 16.24 14.81 -2.42
CA PRO A 430 15.62 16.05 -1.97
C PRO A 430 16.05 17.25 -2.83
N LYS A 431 15.16 18.23 -2.97
CA LYS A 431 15.43 19.44 -3.77
C LYS A 431 16.72 20.12 -3.28
N PRO A 432 17.61 20.55 -4.20
CA PRO A 432 18.86 21.22 -3.81
C PRO A 432 18.65 22.44 -2.91
N THR A 433 17.52 23.14 -3.05
CA THR A 433 17.14 24.29 -2.22
C THR A 433 17.01 23.96 -0.74
N LEU A 434 16.50 22.78 -0.39
CA LEU A 434 16.38 22.34 1.01
C LEU A 434 17.76 22.05 1.60
N ARG A 435 18.62 21.40 0.83
CA ARG A 435 20.02 21.17 1.20
C ARG A 435 20.74 22.50 1.43
N LEU A 436 20.56 23.47 0.52
CA LEU A 436 21.15 24.81 0.65
C LEU A 436 20.61 25.55 1.88
N ALA A 437 19.31 25.46 2.16
CA ALA A 437 18.71 26.09 3.33
C ALA A 437 19.26 25.50 4.65
N GLN A 438 19.43 24.18 4.71
CA GLN A 438 20.09 23.52 5.85
C GLN A 438 21.57 23.92 5.97
N GLN A 439 22.29 23.98 4.85
CA GLN A 439 23.68 24.47 4.82
C GLN A 439 23.79 25.94 5.25
N LYS A 440 22.79 26.78 4.92
CA LYS A 440 22.75 28.18 5.34
C LYS A 440 22.57 28.31 6.85
N ILE A 441 21.70 27.48 7.45
CA ILE A 441 21.58 27.38 8.91
C ILE A 441 22.94 26.98 9.50
N PHE A 442 23.58 25.94 8.96
CA PHE A 442 24.91 25.51 9.43
C PHE A 442 26.00 26.57 9.25
N SER A 443 25.95 27.35 8.17
CA SER A 443 26.89 28.45 7.94
C SER A 443 26.74 29.57 8.97
N GLY A 444 25.53 29.75 9.51
CA GLY A 444 25.25 30.75 10.56
C GLY A 444 26.00 30.48 11.86
N PHE A 445 26.26 29.22 12.22
CA PHE A 445 27.03 28.88 13.44
C PHE A 445 28.55 29.06 13.24
N ILE A 446 29.04 28.85 12.02
CA ILE A 446 30.49 28.84 11.74
C ILE A 446 30.98 30.21 11.29
N GLY A 447 30.09 31.04 10.74
CA GLY A 447 30.42 32.40 10.32
C GLY A 447 30.97 33.23 11.48
N ALA A 448 32.05 33.97 11.21
CA ALA A 448 32.59 34.92 12.16
C ALA A 448 31.54 35.99 12.48
N ASP A 449 31.54 36.49 13.72
CA ASP A 449 30.71 37.64 14.07
C ASP A 449 31.20 38.85 13.25
N GLU A 450 30.32 39.49 12.49
CA GLU A 450 30.69 40.66 11.67
C GLU A 450 31.13 41.86 12.54
N GLY A 451 31.01 41.75 13.86
CA GLY A 451 31.49 42.71 14.86
C GLY A 451 32.94 42.50 15.34
N GLU A 452 33.62 41.41 14.96
CA GLU A 452 35.01 41.13 15.37
C GLU A 452 36.04 41.47 14.28
N LYS A 453 35.72 42.45 13.43
CA LYS A 453 36.75 43.18 12.67
C LYS A 453 37.15 44.43 13.45
N ALA A 454 38.07 44.26 14.41
CA ALA A 454 38.84 45.34 15.01
C ALA A 454 40.32 45.14 14.69
#